data_AF-R5VAU1-F1
#
_entry.id   AF-R5VAU1-F1
#
_cell.length_a   1.000
_cell.length_b   1.000
_cell.length_c   1.000
_cell.angle_alpha   90.00
_cell.angle_beta   90.00
_cell.angle_gamma   90.00
#
_symmetry.space_group_name_H-M   'P 1'
#
loop_
_entity.id
_entity.type
_entity.pdbx_description
1 polymer ?
#
loop_
_entity_poly.entity_id
_entity_poly.type
_entity_poly.pdbx_seq_one_letter_code
_entity_poly.pdbx_strand_id
1 'polypeptide(L)'
;MKNRVFLKAIVCLMCAVSSVPAMAQFNLKKAISGAVKATQAVTLTDEQMSEYVKEYITWMDANNQVCADDNEYTIRLKKLTEGLGDADGIPLNFKVYYVTDVNAFACADGSVRVFSSLMDIMSDEELLGVIGHEIGHVAHRDSKKGFRTALLTSALKDGISSQGGKAAALTDSQLGDLTEALVNARYS
;
A
#
# COMPACT_ATOMS: atom_id res chain seq x y z
N MET A 1 -39.38 51.61 32.07
CA MET A 1 -37.95 51.21 32.02
C MET A 1 -37.68 49.76 32.48
N LYS A 2 -38.66 48.98 32.97
CA LYS A 2 -38.46 47.62 33.50
C LYS A 2 -38.25 46.51 32.43
N ASN A 3 -38.75 46.67 31.20
CA ASN A 3 -38.74 45.59 30.19
C ASN A 3 -37.38 45.39 29.47
N ARG A 4 -36.48 46.38 29.51
CA ARG A 4 -35.17 46.27 28.85
C ARG A 4 -34.12 45.50 29.66
N VAL A 5 -34.33 45.36 30.97
CA VAL A 5 -33.43 44.61 31.85
C VAL A 5 -33.68 43.10 31.72
N PHE A 6 -34.96 42.70 31.62
CA PHE A 6 -35.33 41.30 31.36
C PHE A 6 -34.86 40.79 30.00
N LEU A 7 -34.95 41.62 28.96
CA LEU A 7 -34.48 41.24 27.62
C LEU A 7 -32.95 41.09 27.56
N LYS A 8 -32.20 41.94 28.29
CA LYS A 8 -30.74 41.81 28.40
C LYS A 8 -30.31 40.60 29.23
N ALA A 9 -31.07 40.24 30.27
CA ALA A 9 -30.82 39.04 31.07
C ALA A 9 -31.05 37.74 30.27
N ILE A 10 -32.07 37.70 29.40
CA ILE A 10 -32.36 36.55 28.54
C ILE A 10 -31.29 36.39 27.45
N VAL A 11 -30.80 37.49 26.86
CA VAL A 11 -29.74 37.45 25.85
C VAL A 11 -28.39 37.03 26.44
N CYS A 12 -28.02 37.49 27.64
CA CYS A 12 -26.82 37.02 28.33
C CYS A 12 -26.91 35.56 28.76
N LEU A 13 -28.11 35.06 29.11
CA LEU A 13 -28.29 33.64 29.45
C LEU A 13 -28.23 32.74 28.21
N MET A 14 -28.66 33.20 27.04
CA MET A 14 -28.49 32.47 25.76
C MET A 14 -27.03 32.41 25.28
N CYS A 15 -26.21 33.43 25.57
CA CYS A 15 -24.78 33.41 25.23
C CYS A 15 -23.92 32.56 26.19
N ALA A 16 -24.44 32.20 27.37
CA ALA A 16 -23.73 31.36 28.34
C ALA A 16 -23.94 29.84 28.13
N VAL A 17 -24.88 29.46 27.26
CA VAL A 17 -25.15 28.03 26.91
C VAL A 17 -24.38 27.59 25.66
N SER A 18 -23.76 28.52 24.93
CA SER A 18 -22.93 28.21 23.75
C SER A 18 -21.47 27.84 24.05
N SER A 19 -21.10 27.67 25.33
CA SER A 19 -19.77 27.20 25.74
C SER A 19 -19.84 25.92 26.56
N VAL A 20 -20.65 24.95 26.11
CA VAL A 20 -20.43 23.55 26.50
C VAL A 20 -19.17 23.10 25.75
N PRO A 21 -18.13 22.53 26.40
CA PRO A 21 -17.07 21.88 25.64
C PRO A 21 -17.76 20.83 24.76
N ALA A 22 -17.49 20.85 23.46
CA ALA A 22 -17.96 19.82 22.55
C ALA A 22 -17.37 18.48 23.03
N MET A 23 -18.11 17.79 23.91
CA MET A 23 -17.79 16.46 24.39
C MET A 23 -17.80 15.55 23.16
N ALA A 24 -16.59 15.10 22.79
CA ALA A 24 -16.27 14.02 21.86
C ALA A 24 -17.38 13.63 20.87
N GLN A 25 -17.39 14.26 19.69
CA GLN A 25 -18.24 13.83 18.59
C GLN A 25 -17.75 12.46 18.09
N PHE A 26 -18.31 11.37 18.62
CA PHE A 26 -17.95 10.02 18.22
C PHE A 26 -18.24 9.83 16.73
N ASN A 27 -17.19 9.66 15.93
CA ASN A 27 -17.34 9.50 14.50
C ASN A 27 -17.58 8.03 14.16
N LEU A 28 -18.86 7.60 14.25
CA LEU A 28 -19.28 6.23 14.00
C LEU A 28 -18.84 5.72 12.61
N LYS A 29 -18.81 6.57 11.57
CA LYS A 29 -18.34 6.21 10.22
C LYS A 29 -16.85 5.82 10.24
N LYS A 30 -16.01 6.56 10.97
CA LYS A 30 -14.58 6.23 11.14
C LYS A 30 -14.37 4.99 12.01
N ALA A 31 -15.17 4.82 13.07
CA ALA A 31 -15.13 3.62 13.88
C ALA A 31 -15.45 2.36 13.05
N ILE A 32 -16.49 2.43 12.18
CA ILE A 32 -16.84 1.36 11.26
C ILE A 32 -15.75 1.13 10.20
N SER A 33 -15.18 2.18 9.59
CA SER A 33 -14.09 2.00 8.62
C SER A 33 -12.85 1.37 9.24
N GLY A 34 -12.52 1.77 10.48
CA GLY A 34 -11.45 1.15 11.25
C GLY A 34 -11.71 -0.32 11.53
N ALA A 35 -12.93 -0.68 11.95
CA ALA A 35 -13.31 -2.06 12.16
C ALA A 35 -13.22 -2.92 10.88
N VAL A 36 -13.69 -2.40 9.74
CA VAL A 36 -13.60 -3.11 8.44
C VAL A 36 -12.14 -3.33 8.03
N LYS A 37 -11.29 -2.31 8.14
CA LYS A 37 -9.85 -2.42 7.81
C LYS A 37 -9.13 -3.39 8.74
N ALA A 38 -9.44 -3.39 10.04
CA ALA A 38 -8.88 -4.34 11.00
C ALA A 38 -9.28 -5.76 10.63
N THR A 39 -10.57 -6.00 10.31
CA THR A 39 -11.06 -7.29 9.83
C THR A 39 -10.34 -7.70 8.56
N GLN A 40 -10.27 -6.83 7.54
CA GLN A 40 -9.54 -7.11 6.30
C GLN A 40 -8.08 -7.46 6.55
N ALA A 41 -7.40 -6.78 7.47
CA ALA A 41 -6.00 -7.06 7.78
C ALA A 41 -5.80 -8.42 8.49
N VAL A 42 -6.77 -8.88 9.28
CA VAL A 42 -6.70 -10.21 9.91
C VAL A 42 -7.17 -11.32 8.98
N THR A 43 -8.07 -11.03 8.04
CA THR A 43 -8.58 -11.99 7.05
C THR A 43 -7.81 -11.96 5.72
N LEU A 44 -6.80 -11.09 5.58
CA LEU A 44 -6.03 -10.93 4.33
C LEU A 44 -5.36 -12.26 3.97
N THR A 45 -5.83 -12.90 2.89
CA THR A 45 -5.27 -14.16 2.41
C THR A 45 -4.20 -13.94 1.34
N ASP A 46 -3.44 -14.98 1.03
CA ASP A 46 -2.46 -14.92 -0.07
C ASP A 46 -3.17 -14.73 -1.41
N GLU A 47 -4.35 -15.34 -1.57
CA GLU A 47 -5.18 -15.24 -2.77
C GLU A 47 -5.66 -13.82 -3.02
N GLN A 48 -6.10 -13.09 -1.99
CA GLN A 48 -6.53 -11.70 -2.14
C GLN A 48 -5.38 -10.77 -2.56
N MET A 49 -4.19 -11.02 -2.03
CA MET A 49 -2.99 -10.28 -2.44
C MET A 49 -2.61 -10.61 -3.89
N SER A 50 -2.66 -11.89 -4.27
CA SER A 50 -2.39 -12.35 -5.62
C SER A 50 -3.37 -11.75 -6.63
N GLU A 51 -4.67 -11.68 -6.31
CA GLU A 51 -5.69 -11.08 -7.18
C GLU A 51 -5.44 -9.58 -7.41
N TYR A 52 -5.18 -8.84 -6.32
CA TYR A 52 -4.86 -7.41 -6.41
C TYR A 52 -3.61 -7.12 -7.24
N VAL A 53 -2.57 -7.92 -7.03
CA VAL A 53 -1.32 -7.84 -7.79
C VAL A 53 -1.55 -8.21 -9.25
N LYS A 54 -2.37 -9.22 -9.54
CA LYS A 54 -2.62 -9.68 -10.91
C LYS A 54 -3.22 -8.58 -11.79
N GLU A 55 -4.14 -7.79 -11.26
CA GLU A 55 -4.68 -6.62 -11.98
C GLU A 55 -3.58 -5.59 -12.28
N TYR A 56 -2.71 -5.32 -11.30
CA TYR A 56 -1.58 -4.42 -11.45
C TYR A 56 -0.58 -4.92 -12.50
N ILE A 57 -0.19 -6.19 -12.44
CA ILE A 57 0.72 -6.82 -13.41
C ILE A 57 0.12 -6.81 -14.81
N THR A 58 -1.18 -7.11 -14.94
CA THR A 58 -1.87 -7.07 -16.24
C THR A 58 -1.80 -5.67 -16.83
N TRP A 59 -2.01 -4.64 -16.02
CA TRP A 59 -1.86 -3.25 -16.45
C TRP A 59 -0.40 -2.92 -16.81
N MET A 60 0.57 -3.33 -15.99
CA MET A 60 1.99 -3.08 -16.26
C MET A 60 2.46 -3.76 -17.54
N ASP A 61 2.08 -5.01 -17.78
CA ASP A 61 2.39 -5.77 -19.00
C ASP A 61 1.73 -5.14 -20.25
N ALA A 62 0.58 -4.48 -20.09
CA ALA A 62 -0.12 -3.81 -21.19
C ALA A 62 0.42 -2.40 -21.50
N ASN A 63 1.00 -1.73 -20.51
CA ASN A 63 1.46 -0.34 -20.62
C ASN A 63 2.98 -0.21 -20.75
N ASN A 64 3.73 -1.31 -20.56
CA ASN A 64 5.15 -1.38 -20.85
C ASN A 64 5.39 -2.36 -21.99
N GLN A 65 6.35 -2.05 -22.87
CA GLN A 65 6.72 -2.96 -23.94
C GLN A 65 7.39 -4.20 -23.36
N VAL A 66 6.69 -5.33 -23.37
CA VAL A 66 7.27 -6.62 -22.98
C VAL A 66 8.18 -7.12 -24.10
N CYS A 67 9.42 -7.47 -23.77
CA CYS A 67 10.34 -8.07 -24.72
C CYS A 67 9.81 -9.44 -25.21
N ALA A 68 9.92 -9.69 -26.50
CA ALA A 68 9.56 -10.97 -27.10
C ALA A 68 10.45 -12.12 -26.60
N ASP A 69 10.02 -13.36 -26.80
CA ASP A 69 10.72 -14.55 -26.30
C ASP A 69 12.11 -14.79 -26.91
N ASP A 70 12.31 -14.30 -28.14
CA ASP A 70 13.55 -14.36 -28.93
C ASP A 70 14.43 -13.12 -28.77
N ASN A 71 14.00 -12.14 -27.98
CA ASN A 71 14.79 -10.95 -27.67
C ASN A 71 15.98 -11.31 -26.76
N GLU A 72 17.12 -10.66 -26.97
CA GLU A 72 18.37 -10.91 -26.22
C GLU A 72 18.21 -10.76 -24.71
N TYR A 73 17.44 -9.77 -24.23
CA TYR A 73 17.18 -9.58 -22.81
C TYR A 73 16.35 -10.74 -22.24
N THR A 74 15.32 -11.17 -22.95
CA THR A 74 14.48 -12.29 -22.52
C THR A 74 15.26 -13.59 -22.48
N ILE A 75 16.11 -13.84 -23.48
CA ILE A 75 17.00 -15.01 -23.53
C ILE A 75 17.98 -14.98 -22.35
N ARG A 76 18.61 -13.83 -22.11
CA ARG A 76 19.52 -13.63 -20.97
C ARG A 76 18.82 -13.87 -19.64
N LEU A 77 17.64 -13.28 -19.43
CA LEU A 77 16.86 -13.46 -18.21
C LEU A 77 16.50 -14.94 -18.00
N LYS A 78 16.01 -15.63 -19.04
CA LYS A 78 15.69 -17.07 -18.98
C LYS A 78 16.88 -17.92 -18.55
N LYS A 79 18.08 -17.60 -19.03
CA LYS A 79 19.32 -18.29 -18.64
C LYS A 79 19.67 -18.02 -17.17
N LEU A 80 19.54 -16.79 -16.69
CA LEU A 80 19.82 -16.42 -15.31
C LEU A 80 18.83 -17.05 -14.32
N THR A 81 17.57 -17.18 -14.73
CA THR A 81 16.50 -17.70 -13.89
C THR A 81 16.24 -19.18 -14.13
N GLU A 82 17.13 -19.87 -14.85
CA GLU A 82 17.01 -21.31 -15.09
C GLU A 82 17.02 -22.06 -13.75
N GLY A 83 15.99 -22.86 -13.50
CA GLY A 83 15.81 -23.58 -12.23
C GLY A 83 15.11 -22.79 -11.12
N LEU A 84 14.85 -21.48 -11.30
CA LEU A 84 14.07 -20.66 -10.35
C LEU A 84 12.58 -20.70 -10.69
N GLY A 85 11.96 -21.89 -10.62
CA GLY A 85 10.55 -22.07 -10.99
C GLY A 85 9.54 -21.69 -9.90
N ASP A 86 9.98 -21.65 -8.65
CA ASP A 86 9.11 -21.50 -7.48
C ASP A 86 9.84 -20.79 -6.33
N ALA A 87 9.09 -20.03 -5.55
CA ALA A 87 9.53 -19.43 -4.29
C ALA A 87 8.55 -19.75 -3.16
N ASP A 88 8.87 -20.77 -2.35
CA ASP A 88 8.05 -21.20 -1.20
C ASP A 88 6.59 -21.52 -1.57
N GLY A 89 6.41 -22.26 -2.67
CA GLY A 89 5.11 -22.67 -3.21
C GLY A 89 4.41 -21.61 -4.06
N ILE A 90 5.08 -20.49 -4.34
CA ILE A 90 4.62 -19.43 -5.26
C ILE A 90 5.32 -19.62 -6.61
N PRO A 91 4.60 -20.04 -7.68
CA PRO A 91 5.18 -20.19 -9.00
C PRO A 91 5.70 -18.86 -9.55
N LEU A 92 6.95 -18.85 -10.01
CA LEU A 92 7.58 -17.64 -10.53
C LEU A 92 7.37 -17.48 -12.04
N ASN A 93 7.13 -16.25 -12.48
CA ASN A 93 7.02 -15.90 -13.89
C ASN A 93 7.79 -14.62 -14.20
N PHE A 94 8.76 -14.74 -15.11
CA PHE A 94 9.71 -13.69 -15.44
C PHE A 94 9.38 -13.03 -16.78
N LYS A 95 9.43 -11.69 -16.82
CA LYS A 95 9.36 -10.92 -18.07
C LYS A 95 10.32 -9.74 -18.03
N VAL A 96 10.75 -9.30 -19.21
CA VAL A 96 11.53 -8.08 -19.36
C VAL A 96 10.64 -6.97 -19.91
N TYR A 97 10.73 -5.78 -19.33
CA TYR A 97 10.17 -4.56 -19.91
C TYR A 97 11.28 -3.77 -20.61
N TYR A 98 11.05 -3.41 -21.87
CA TYR A 98 11.94 -2.57 -22.65
C TYR A 98 11.71 -1.10 -22.33
N VAL A 99 12.39 -0.60 -21.30
CA VAL A 99 12.20 0.75 -20.75
C VAL A 99 13.53 1.34 -20.29
N THR A 100 13.59 2.67 -20.20
CA THR A 100 14.80 3.41 -19.82
C THR A 100 15.01 3.53 -18.31
N ASP A 101 13.95 3.36 -17.53
CA ASP A 101 14.03 3.39 -16.06
C ASP A 101 14.80 2.19 -15.55
N VAL A 102 15.69 2.38 -14.57
CA VAL A 102 16.51 1.31 -14.00
C VAL A 102 15.76 0.70 -12.83
N ASN A 103 15.18 -0.48 -13.03
CA ASN A 103 14.44 -1.16 -11.97
C ASN A 103 14.29 -2.68 -12.20
N ALA A 104 13.99 -3.40 -11.13
CA ALA A 104 13.37 -4.72 -11.15
C ALA A 104 12.39 -4.80 -9.98
N PHE A 105 11.37 -5.63 -10.08
CA PHE A 105 10.47 -5.86 -8.96
C PHE A 105 9.87 -7.26 -9.00
N ALA A 106 9.42 -7.72 -7.85
CA ALA A 106 8.64 -8.95 -7.74
C ALA A 106 7.37 -8.76 -6.92
N CYS A 107 6.31 -9.50 -7.27
CA CYS A 107 5.03 -9.38 -6.60
C CYS A 107 4.54 -10.69 -5.99
N ALA A 108 3.56 -10.59 -5.11
CA ALA A 108 3.03 -11.72 -4.33
C ALA A 108 2.39 -12.85 -5.17
N ASP A 109 2.09 -12.60 -6.45
CA ASP A 109 1.61 -13.62 -7.39
C ASP A 109 2.76 -14.41 -8.07
N GLY A 110 4.02 -14.10 -7.74
CA GLY A 110 5.21 -14.68 -8.35
C GLY A 110 5.66 -14.00 -9.65
N SER A 111 5.00 -12.91 -10.06
CA SER A 111 5.47 -12.12 -11.20
C SER A 111 6.75 -11.37 -10.85
N VAL A 112 7.81 -11.63 -11.61
CA VAL A 112 9.09 -10.91 -11.54
C VAL A 112 9.27 -10.13 -12.84
N ARG A 113 9.56 -8.84 -12.76
CA ARG A 113 9.75 -7.95 -13.92
C ARG A 113 11.09 -7.25 -13.82
N VAL A 114 11.89 -7.36 -14.87
CA VAL A 114 13.23 -6.78 -14.94
C VAL A 114 13.25 -5.76 -16.08
N PHE A 115 13.80 -4.57 -15.85
CA PHE A 115 13.82 -3.53 -16.88
C PHE A 115 15.10 -3.65 -17.70
N SER A 116 15.01 -3.48 -19.02
CA SER A 116 16.15 -3.65 -19.95
C SER A 116 17.34 -2.78 -19.57
N SER A 117 17.10 -1.54 -19.14
CA SER A 117 18.16 -0.62 -18.72
C SER A 117 18.93 -1.11 -17.47
N LEU A 118 18.28 -1.83 -16.54
CA LEU A 118 18.97 -2.46 -15.40
C LEU A 118 19.90 -3.56 -15.91
N MET A 119 19.42 -4.34 -16.88
CA MET A 119 20.23 -5.37 -17.51
C MET A 119 21.43 -4.79 -18.27
N ASP A 120 21.30 -3.60 -18.88
CA ASP A 120 22.38 -2.93 -19.60
C ASP A 120 23.55 -2.52 -18.70
N ILE A 121 23.27 -2.21 -17.42
CA ILE A 121 24.26 -1.67 -16.49
C ILE A 121 24.81 -2.71 -15.51
N MET A 122 24.22 -3.91 -15.44
CA MET A 122 24.60 -4.96 -14.49
C MET A 122 25.22 -6.18 -15.18
N SER A 123 26.22 -6.78 -14.53
CA SER A 123 26.69 -8.12 -14.88
C SER A 123 25.63 -9.19 -14.63
N ASP A 124 25.85 -10.40 -15.13
CA ASP A 124 24.97 -11.55 -14.89
C ASP A 124 24.87 -11.88 -13.40
N GLU A 125 25.98 -11.79 -12.67
CA GLU A 125 26.06 -12.06 -11.24
C GLU A 125 25.35 -10.97 -10.41
N GLU A 126 25.53 -9.70 -10.78
CA GLU A 126 24.86 -8.57 -10.13
C GLU A 126 23.35 -8.64 -10.35
N LEU A 127 22.93 -8.90 -11.59
CA LEU A 127 21.53 -9.03 -11.95
C LEU A 127 20.87 -10.23 -11.26
N LEU A 128 21.57 -11.36 -11.17
CA LEU A 128 21.10 -12.52 -10.41
C LEU A 128 20.98 -12.21 -8.91
N GLY A 129 21.89 -11.41 -8.36
CA GLY A 129 21.81 -10.91 -6.99
C GLY A 129 20.55 -10.08 -6.74
N VAL A 130 20.22 -9.16 -7.65
CA VAL A 130 18.98 -8.36 -7.59
C VAL A 130 17.75 -9.26 -7.71
N ILE A 131 17.69 -10.13 -8.72
CA ILE A 131 16.56 -11.05 -8.91
C ILE A 131 16.39 -11.95 -7.67
N GLY A 132 17.49 -12.44 -7.09
CA GLY A 132 17.48 -13.23 -5.87
C GLY A 132 16.97 -12.46 -4.65
N HIS A 133 17.30 -11.16 -4.54
CA HIS A 133 16.75 -10.27 -3.53
C HIS A 133 15.21 -10.18 -3.65
N GLU A 134 14.72 -9.94 -4.86
CA GLU A 134 13.28 -9.81 -5.11
C GLU A 134 12.51 -11.12 -4.86
N ILE A 135 13.06 -12.25 -5.31
CA ILE A 135 12.49 -13.57 -5.04
C ILE A 135 12.46 -13.85 -3.52
N GLY A 136 13.48 -13.39 -2.78
CA GLY A 136 13.52 -13.49 -1.32
C GLY A 136 12.33 -12.78 -0.66
N HIS A 137 11.96 -11.58 -1.13
CA HIS A 137 10.79 -10.86 -0.65
C HIS A 137 9.47 -11.57 -0.96
N VAL A 138 9.37 -12.21 -2.13
CA VAL A 138 8.21 -13.05 -2.50
C VAL A 138 8.09 -14.24 -1.56
N ALA A 139 9.17 -15.01 -1.39
CA ALA A 139 9.19 -16.18 -0.51
C ALA A 139 8.79 -15.82 0.93
N HIS A 140 9.28 -14.68 1.43
CA HIS A 140 8.94 -14.19 2.77
C HIS A 140 7.57 -13.53 2.88
N ARG A 141 6.83 -13.36 1.77
CA ARG A 141 5.51 -12.70 1.71
C ARG A 141 5.56 -11.28 2.31
N ASP A 142 6.64 -10.54 2.07
CA ASP A 142 6.86 -9.25 2.71
C ASP A 142 5.84 -8.19 2.25
N SER A 143 5.43 -8.20 0.98
CA SER A 143 4.35 -7.36 0.45
C SER A 143 3.03 -7.56 1.20
N LYS A 144 2.69 -8.81 1.55
CA LYS A 144 1.50 -9.13 2.35
C LYS A 144 1.62 -8.60 3.78
N LYS A 145 2.79 -8.76 4.41
CA LYS A 145 3.04 -8.22 5.76
C LYS A 145 2.96 -6.69 5.76
N GLY A 146 3.52 -6.04 4.74
CA GLY A 146 3.46 -4.59 4.55
C GLY A 146 2.03 -4.09 4.40
N PHE A 147 1.27 -4.69 3.48
CA PHE A 147 -0.14 -4.33 3.26
C PHE A 147 -0.99 -4.56 4.51
N ARG A 148 -0.82 -5.70 5.19
CA ARG A 148 -1.47 -5.99 6.48
C ARG A 148 -1.14 -4.93 7.53
N THR A 149 0.12 -4.56 7.66
CA THR A 149 0.57 -3.54 8.62
C THR A 149 -0.02 -2.17 8.31
N ALA A 150 -0.07 -1.79 7.03
CA ALA A 150 -0.71 -0.57 6.57
C ALA A 150 -2.21 -0.54 6.90
N LEU A 151 -2.93 -1.65 6.65
CA LEU A 151 -4.35 -1.78 6.99
C LEU A 151 -4.59 -1.69 8.51
N LEU A 152 -3.80 -2.40 9.33
CA LEU A 152 -3.91 -2.34 10.80
C LEU A 152 -3.60 -0.94 11.34
N THR A 153 -2.56 -0.30 10.80
CA THR A 153 -2.19 1.07 11.19
C THR A 153 -3.30 2.05 10.83
N SER A 154 -3.89 1.92 9.64
CA SER A 154 -5.03 2.74 9.23
C SER A 154 -6.26 2.47 10.10
N ALA A 155 -6.52 1.21 10.46
CA ALA A 155 -7.61 0.83 11.35
C ALA A 155 -7.48 1.44 12.75
N LEU A 156 -6.28 1.35 13.34
CA LEU A 156 -5.97 1.93 14.65
C LEU A 156 -6.15 3.45 14.63
N LYS A 157 -5.66 4.12 13.58
CA LYS A 157 -5.80 5.57 13.39
C LYS A 157 -7.28 5.99 13.27
N ASP A 158 -8.06 5.26 12.47
CA ASP A 158 -9.50 5.49 12.34
C ASP A 158 -10.21 5.32 13.71
N GLY A 159 -9.84 4.31 14.48
CA GLY A 159 -10.32 4.07 15.84
C GLY A 159 -10.00 5.21 16.82
N ILE A 160 -8.74 5.65 16.89
CA ILE A 160 -8.30 6.77 17.75
C ILE A 160 -9.03 8.07 17.35
N SER A 161 -9.13 8.35 16.05
CA SER A 161 -9.80 9.56 15.55
C SER A 161 -11.32 9.53 15.78
N SER A 162 -11.91 8.35 16.02
CA SER A 162 -13.33 8.23 16.32
C SER A 162 -13.69 8.61 17.75
N GLN A 163 -12.74 8.65 18.70
CA GLN A 163 -12.97 8.94 20.13
C GLN A 163 -12.81 10.42 20.53
N GLY A 164 -12.58 11.33 19.59
CA GLY A 164 -12.59 12.79 19.86
C GLY A 164 -11.39 13.35 20.64
N GLY A 165 -10.36 12.55 20.95
CA GLY A 165 -9.06 13.05 21.42
C GLY A 165 -8.33 13.78 20.29
N LYS A 166 -7.59 14.87 20.62
CA LYS A 166 -6.83 15.76 19.71
C LYS A 166 -6.82 15.23 18.28
N ALA A 167 -7.70 15.77 17.45
CA ALA A 167 -7.91 15.32 16.09
C ALA A 167 -6.56 15.00 15.42
N ALA A 168 -6.26 13.71 15.26
CA ALA A 168 -5.41 13.26 14.18
C ALA A 168 -6.23 13.51 12.91
N ALA A 169 -6.39 14.79 12.55
CA ALA A 169 -6.53 15.14 11.15
C ALA A 169 -5.33 14.46 10.50
N LEU A 170 -5.60 13.57 9.55
CA LEU A 170 -4.55 12.97 8.74
C LEU A 170 -3.79 14.15 8.13
N THR A 171 -2.66 14.52 8.72
CA THR A 171 -1.78 15.52 8.13
C THR A 171 -1.26 14.90 6.83
N ASP A 172 -1.00 15.71 5.80
CA ASP A 172 -0.59 15.21 4.48
C ASP A 172 0.61 14.25 4.58
N SER A 173 1.48 14.45 5.58
CA SER A 173 2.59 13.54 5.91
C SER A 173 2.15 12.12 6.24
N GLN A 174 1.05 11.93 6.98
CA GLN A 174 0.64 10.62 7.50
C GLN A 174 -0.25 9.84 6.54
N LEU A 175 -0.93 10.53 5.62
CA LEU A 175 -1.49 9.94 4.41
C LEU A 175 -0.38 9.56 3.44
N GLY A 176 0.65 10.41 3.33
CA GLY A 176 1.92 10.10 2.69
C GLY A 176 2.49 8.78 3.18
N ASP A 177 2.72 8.61 4.48
CA ASP A 177 3.26 7.36 5.06
C ASP A 177 2.42 6.11 4.74
N LEU A 178 1.09 6.25 4.65
CA LEU A 178 0.19 5.13 4.34
C LEU A 178 0.22 4.80 2.84
N THR A 179 0.20 5.83 1.99
CA THR A 179 0.33 5.68 0.55
C THR A 179 1.71 5.15 0.19
N GLU A 180 2.76 5.61 0.86
CA GLU A 180 4.12 5.12 0.75
C GLU A 180 4.22 3.67 1.22
N ALA A 181 3.64 3.31 2.37
CA ALA A 181 3.60 1.91 2.79
C ALA A 181 2.81 1.01 1.82
N LEU A 182 1.76 1.54 1.18
CA LEU A 182 1.01 0.84 0.15
C LEU A 182 1.82 0.69 -1.15
N VAL A 183 2.49 1.76 -1.57
CA VAL A 183 3.38 1.81 -2.74
C VAL A 183 4.56 0.86 -2.52
N ASN A 184 5.25 0.93 -1.39
CA ASN A 184 6.33 0.02 -1.01
C ASN A 184 5.84 -1.42 -0.76
N ALA A 185 4.56 -1.64 -0.49
CA ALA A 185 4.00 -2.99 -0.50
C ALA A 185 3.71 -3.49 -1.93
N ARG A 186 3.57 -2.57 -2.91
CA ARG A 186 3.42 -2.89 -4.33
C ARG A 186 4.76 -3.08 -5.05
N TYR A 187 5.79 -2.37 -4.61
CA TYR A 187 7.16 -2.47 -5.09
C TYR A 187 7.98 -3.17 -4.01
N SER A 188 8.23 -4.47 -4.19
CA SER A 188 9.43 -5.11 -3.63
C SER A 188 10.45 -5.06 -4.77
#